data_AF-A0ABD1YZJ9-F1
#
_entry.id   AF-A0ABD1YZJ9-F1
#
_cell.length_a   1.000
_cell.length_b   1.000
_cell.length_c   1.000
_cell.angle_alpha   90.00
_cell.angle_beta   90.00
_cell.angle_gamma   90.00
#
_symmetry.space_group_name_H-M   'P 1'
#
loop_
_entity.id
_entity.type
_entity.pdbx_description
1 polymer ?
#
loop_
_entity_poly.entity_id
_entity_poly.type
_entity_poly.pdbx_seq_one_letter_code
_entity_poly.pdbx_strand_id
1 'polypeptide(L)'
;MGGLTNDEPQKESDLFQFLNSMLQQVEESGGGPELELRSKIEALKTETQKVPQASTSGTINEVEVNNSLEFLSAKLAKVQSMIAEVESDPDAKSFLQDSASLWMPLITANADQRRAASSTPPDSQTPPSSK
;
A
#
# COMPACT_ATOMS: atom_id res chain seq x y z
N MET A 1 -17.64 -19.49 -76.48
CA MET A 1 -17.51 -20.35 -75.28
C MET A 1 -16.80 -19.52 -74.23
N GLY A 2 -17.56 -19.00 -73.25
CA GLY A 2 -17.03 -18.13 -72.21
C GLY A 2 -16.27 -18.93 -71.16
N GLY A 3 -15.12 -18.42 -70.76
CA GLY A 3 -14.14 -19.08 -69.89
C GLY A 3 -14.68 -19.38 -68.50
N LEU A 4 -14.40 -20.58 -68.02
CA LEU A 4 -14.53 -20.99 -66.63
C LEU A 4 -13.43 -20.30 -65.82
N THR A 5 -13.78 -19.21 -65.15
CA THR A 5 -12.92 -18.56 -64.15
C THR A 5 -12.91 -19.42 -62.89
N ASN A 6 -11.91 -20.31 -62.79
CA ASN A 6 -11.67 -21.22 -61.66
C ASN A 6 -11.03 -20.52 -60.44
N ASP A 7 -11.36 -19.25 -60.20
CA ASP A 7 -10.59 -18.34 -59.32
C ASP A 7 -11.23 -18.11 -57.94
N GLU A 8 -12.35 -18.79 -57.66
CA GLU A 8 -13.16 -18.61 -56.45
C GLU A 8 -12.65 -19.37 -55.21
N PRO A 9 -12.21 -20.66 -55.28
CA PRO A 9 -11.80 -21.40 -54.08
C PRO A 9 -10.47 -20.90 -53.49
N GLN A 10 -9.60 -20.30 -54.32
CA GLN A 10 -8.29 -19.79 -53.89
C GLN A 10 -8.44 -18.45 -53.15
N LYS A 11 -9.32 -17.57 -53.61
CA LYS A 11 -9.64 -16.32 -52.91
C LYS A 11 -10.33 -16.57 -51.57
N GLU A 12 -11.21 -17.56 -51.50
CA GLU A 12 -11.84 -17.95 -50.24
C GLU A 12 -10.84 -18.53 -49.25
N SER A 13 -9.89 -19.36 -49.69
CA SER A 13 -8.83 -19.87 -48.82
C SER A 13 -7.90 -18.77 -48.31
N ASP A 14 -7.58 -17.78 -49.17
CA ASP A 14 -6.74 -16.64 -48.82
C ASP A 14 -7.44 -15.72 -47.79
N LEU A 15 -8.75 -15.50 -47.96
CA LEU A 15 -9.56 -14.74 -47.00
C LEU A 15 -9.64 -15.47 -45.65
N PHE A 16 -9.90 -16.78 -45.65
CA PHE A 16 -9.93 -17.56 -44.41
C PHE A 16 -8.58 -17.59 -43.70
N GLN A 17 -7.48 -17.71 -44.44
CA GLN A 17 -6.12 -17.61 -43.87
C GLN A 17 -5.88 -16.23 -43.25
N PHE A 18 -6.29 -15.17 -43.93
CA PHE A 18 -6.15 -13.81 -43.45
C PHE A 18 -7.00 -13.55 -42.19
N LEU A 19 -8.25 -13.99 -42.18
CA LEU A 19 -9.11 -13.91 -41.00
C LEU A 19 -8.54 -14.71 -39.82
N ASN A 20 -7.95 -15.89 -40.09
CA ASN A 20 -7.34 -16.73 -39.07
C ASN A 20 -6.04 -16.12 -38.51
N SER A 21 -5.24 -15.46 -39.36
CA SER A 21 -4.03 -14.76 -38.89
C SER A 21 -4.39 -13.54 -38.04
N MET A 22 -5.44 -12.80 -38.41
CA MET A 22 -5.97 -11.72 -37.57
C MET A 22 -6.52 -12.24 -36.23
N LEU A 23 -7.21 -13.38 -36.24
CA LEU A 23 -7.70 -14.02 -35.02
C LEU A 23 -6.54 -14.40 -34.09
N GLN A 24 -5.51 -15.08 -34.62
CA GLN A 24 -4.30 -15.42 -33.85
C GLN A 24 -3.58 -14.19 -33.31
N GLN A 25 -3.46 -13.13 -34.12
CA GLN A 25 -2.81 -11.90 -33.70
C GLN A 25 -3.59 -11.19 -32.57
N VAL A 26 -4.92 -11.26 -32.60
CA VAL A 26 -5.79 -10.75 -31.52
C VAL A 26 -5.69 -11.64 -30.27
N GLU A 27 -5.62 -12.96 -30.43
CA GLU A 27 -5.44 -13.90 -29.32
C GLU A 27 -4.07 -13.76 -28.65
N GLU A 28 -3.00 -13.54 -29.41
CA GLU A 28 -1.64 -13.31 -28.89
C GLU A 28 -1.49 -11.93 -28.23
N SER A 29 -2.08 -10.88 -28.83
CA SER A 29 -2.02 -9.52 -28.30
C SER A 29 -3.01 -9.25 -27.16
N GLY A 30 -4.09 -10.02 -27.06
CA GLY A 30 -5.13 -9.88 -26.04
C GLY A 30 -5.05 -10.91 -24.92
N GLY A 31 -4.71 -12.18 -25.20
CA GLY A 31 -4.86 -13.28 -24.24
C GLY A 31 -3.96 -13.23 -23.01
N GLY A 32 -2.69 -12.84 -23.18
CA GLY A 32 -1.74 -12.68 -22.08
C GLY A 32 -1.86 -11.35 -21.34
N PRO A 33 -1.69 -10.20 -22.04
CA PRO A 33 -1.63 -8.91 -21.38
C PRO A 33 -3.00 -8.42 -20.89
N GLU A 34 -4.12 -8.76 -21.53
CA GLU A 34 -5.45 -8.37 -21.01
C GLU A 34 -5.79 -9.15 -19.73
N LEU A 35 -5.44 -10.44 -19.66
CA LEU A 35 -5.63 -11.26 -18.45
C LEU A 35 -4.76 -10.76 -17.30
N GLU A 36 -3.49 -10.43 -17.57
CA GLU A 36 -2.59 -9.84 -16.57
C GLU A 36 -3.09 -8.47 -16.11
N LEU A 37 -3.60 -7.63 -17.02
CA LEU A 37 -4.21 -6.34 -16.69
C LEU A 37 -5.48 -6.52 -15.86
N ARG A 38 -6.35 -7.50 -16.19
CA ARG A 38 -7.54 -7.84 -15.40
C ARG A 38 -7.15 -8.31 -14.00
N SER A 39 -6.12 -9.15 -13.87
CA SER A 39 -5.59 -9.59 -12.58
C SER A 39 -5.00 -8.43 -11.77
N LYS A 40 -4.24 -7.52 -12.40
CA LYS A 40 -3.73 -6.31 -11.77
C LYS A 40 -4.86 -5.36 -11.34
N ILE A 41 -5.90 -5.19 -12.17
CA ILE A 41 -7.08 -4.40 -11.85
C ILE A 41 -7.84 -5.02 -10.67
N GLU A 42 -7.98 -6.34 -10.64
CA GLU A 42 -8.61 -7.05 -9.52
C GLU A 42 -7.81 -6.89 -8.23
N ALA A 43 -6.48 -7.04 -8.29
CA ALA A 43 -5.60 -6.80 -7.16
C ALA A 43 -5.72 -5.35 -6.65
N LEU A 44 -5.68 -4.36 -7.54
CA LEU A 44 -5.87 -2.94 -7.20
C LEU A 44 -7.27 -2.66 -6.64
N LYS A 45 -8.31 -3.33 -7.15
CA LYS A 45 -9.68 -3.23 -6.62
C LYS A 45 -9.74 -3.77 -5.21
N THR A 46 -9.13 -4.93 -4.93
CA THR A 46 -9.06 -5.47 -3.56
C THR A 46 -8.26 -4.57 -2.64
N GLU A 47 -7.16 -3.97 -3.10
CA GLU A 47 -6.35 -3.05 -2.30
C GLU A 47 -7.08 -1.73 -2.02
N THR A 48 -7.82 -1.20 -3.01
CA THR A 48 -8.66 -0.01 -2.85
C THR A 48 -9.80 -0.26 -1.86
N GLN A 49 -10.32 -1.50 -1.80
CA GLN A 49 -11.36 -1.90 -0.85
C GLN A 49 -10.82 -2.11 0.58
N LYS A 50 -9.49 -2.24 0.77
CA LYS A 50 -8.85 -2.28 2.09
C LYS A 50 -8.71 -0.89 2.73
N VAL A 51 -8.95 0.17 1.97
CA VAL A 51 -9.16 1.50 2.57
C VAL A 51 -10.41 1.41 3.45
N PRO A 52 -10.36 1.81 4.73
CA PRO A 52 -11.53 1.80 5.59
C PRO A 52 -12.70 2.53 4.91
N GLN A 53 -13.76 1.81 4.54
CA GLN A 53 -14.97 2.39 3.93
C GLN A 53 -15.67 3.42 4.84
N ALA A 54 -15.24 3.54 6.10
CA ALA A 54 -15.65 4.60 7.00
C ALA A 54 -15.42 6.01 6.42
N SER A 55 -14.54 6.18 5.43
CA SER A 55 -14.27 7.47 4.80
C SER A 55 -14.96 7.70 3.45
N THR A 56 -15.67 6.71 2.89
CA THR A 56 -16.19 6.80 1.50
C THR A 56 -17.71 6.67 1.40
N SER A 57 -18.42 6.44 2.52
CA SER A 57 -19.88 6.33 2.54
C SER A 57 -20.48 7.39 3.44
N GLY A 58 -20.83 8.53 2.84
CA GLY A 58 -21.54 9.62 3.50
C GLY A 58 -20.81 10.94 3.28
N THR A 59 -21.55 11.96 2.89
CA THR A 59 -21.14 13.36 3.01
C THR A 59 -20.37 13.52 4.32
N ILE A 60 -19.07 13.83 4.24
CA ILE A 60 -18.28 14.19 5.42
C ILE A 60 -19.05 15.31 6.10
N ASN A 61 -19.68 15.00 7.23
CA ASN A 61 -20.47 15.98 7.95
C ASN A 61 -19.49 16.99 8.53
N GLU A 62 -19.41 18.18 7.95
CA GLU A 62 -18.49 19.24 8.36
C GLU A 62 -18.57 19.50 9.87
N VAL A 63 -19.76 19.34 10.46
CA VAL A 63 -19.99 19.45 11.90
C VAL A 63 -19.25 18.35 12.67
N GLU A 64 -19.31 17.10 12.21
CA GLU A 64 -18.62 15.98 12.84
C GLU A 64 -17.09 16.09 12.72
N VAL A 65 -16.61 16.58 11.57
CA VAL A 65 -15.18 16.89 11.38
C VAL A 65 -14.74 17.99 12.32
N ASN A 66 -15.48 19.10 12.41
CA ASN A 66 -15.14 20.20 13.30
C ASN A 66 -15.15 19.75 14.76
N ASN A 67 -16.14 18.94 15.18
CA ASN A 67 -16.19 18.37 16.53
C ASN A 67 -14.99 17.45 16.79
N SER A 68 -14.60 16.64 15.81
CA SER A 68 -13.44 15.77 15.91
C SER A 68 -12.14 16.57 16.00
N LEU A 69 -12.01 17.64 15.22
CA LEU A 69 -10.88 18.55 15.27
C LEU A 69 -10.81 19.31 16.59
N GLU A 70 -11.93 19.79 17.12
CA GLU A 70 -12.00 20.45 18.43
C GLU A 70 -11.61 19.49 19.55
N PHE A 71 -12.12 18.25 19.52
CA PHE A 71 -11.76 17.22 20.47
C PHE A 71 -10.26 16.88 20.41
N LEU A 72 -9.71 16.71 19.21
CA LEU A 72 -8.28 16.44 19.02
C LEU A 72 -7.42 17.63 19.46
N SER A 73 -7.87 18.85 19.20
CA SER A 73 -7.21 20.09 19.65
C SER A 73 -7.16 20.17 21.17
N ALA A 74 -8.28 19.91 21.86
CA ALA A 74 -8.35 19.88 23.31
C ALA A 74 -7.43 18.80 23.90
N LYS A 75 -7.39 17.62 23.29
CA LYS A 75 -6.50 16.53 23.70
C LYS A 75 -5.03 16.90 23.52
N LEU A 76 -4.68 17.56 22.41
CA LEU A 76 -3.33 18.05 22.15
C LEU A 76 -2.92 19.11 23.19
N ALA A 77 -3.80 20.06 23.48
CA ALA A 77 -3.56 21.08 24.52
C ALA A 77 -3.33 20.46 25.90
N LYS A 78 -4.09 19.42 26.26
CA LYS A 78 -3.89 18.67 27.51
C LYS A 78 -2.52 17.99 27.55
N VAL A 79 -2.14 17.29 26.49
CA VAL A 79 -0.83 16.62 26.39
C VAL A 79 0.29 17.66 26.48
N GLN A 80 0.15 18.80 25.81
CA GLN A 80 1.13 19.90 25.88
C GLN A 80 1.29 20.43 27.32
N SER A 81 0.19 20.57 28.05
CA SER A 81 0.24 20.97 29.47
C SER A 81 0.97 19.94 30.33
N MET A 82 0.74 18.65 30.10
CA MET A 82 1.44 17.58 30.84
C MET A 82 2.94 17.57 30.52
N ILE A 83 3.30 17.82 29.26
CA ILE A 83 4.71 17.96 28.85
C ILE A 83 5.33 19.16 29.56
N ALA A 84 4.65 20.30 29.62
CA ALA A 84 5.16 21.48 30.31
C ALA A 84 5.40 21.22 31.81
N GLU A 85 4.54 20.46 32.47
CA GLU A 85 4.72 20.03 33.86
C GLU A 85 5.97 19.13 34.01
N VAL A 86 6.14 18.16 33.12
CA VAL A 86 7.35 17.31 33.08
C VAL A 86 8.61 18.13 32.79
N GLU A 87 8.56 19.10 31.88
CA GLU A 87 9.72 19.92 31.53
C GLU A 87 10.17 20.84 32.66
N SER A 88 9.26 21.16 33.60
CA SER A 88 9.56 21.94 34.79
C SER A 88 10.32 21.18 35.87
N ASP A 89 10.31 19.84 35.82
CA ASP A 89 11.09 18.97 36.70
C ASP A 89 12.23 18.30 35.90
N PRO A 90 13.50 18.70 36.11
CA PRO A 90 14.63 18.19 35.35
C PRO A 90 14.88 16.68 35.57
N ASP A 91 14.57 16.15 36.76
CA ASP A 91 14.76 14.73 37.07
C ASP A 91 13.68 13.90 36.35
N ALA A 92 12.42 14.32 36.42
CA ALA A 92 11.32 13.68 35.67
C ALA A 92 11.56 13.70 34.16
N LYS A 93 12.06 14.82 33.63
CA LYS A 93 12.43 14.96 32.22
C LYS A 93 13.53 13.98 31.81
N SER A 94 14.60 13.88 32.60
CA SER A 94 15.72 12.97 32.31
C SER A 94 15.26 11.51 32.27
N PHE A 95 14.47 11.09 33.26
CA PHE A 95 13.92 9.73 33.32
C PHE A 95 13.00 9.42 32.12
N LEU A 96 12.13 10.36 31.74
CA LEU A 96 11.26 10.20 30.58
C LEU A 96 12.05 10.14 29.27
N GLN A 97 13.09 10.95 29.13
CA GLN A 97 13.99 10.89 27.98
C GLN A 97 14.73 9.55 27.89
N ASP A 98 15.23 9.04 29.01
CA ASP A 98 15.87 7.72 29.07
C ASP A 98 14.87 6.61 28.74
N SER A 99 13.65 6.67 29.28
CA SER A 99 12.59 5.72 28.95
C SER A 99 12.18 5.79 27.47
N ALA A 100 12.11 7.00 26.90
CA ALA A 100 11.79 7.22 25.50
C ALA A 100 12.90 6.65 24.60
N SER A 101 14.16 6.74 25.00
CA SER A 101 15.28 6.15 24.25
C SER A 101 15.16 4.62 24.11
N LEU A 102 14.55 3.95 25.10
CA LEU A 102 14.29 2.50 25.08
C LEU A 102 13.05 2.14 24.26
N TRP A 103 11.95 2.88 24.42
CA TRP A 103 10.65 2.51 23.84
C TRP A 103 10.38 3.12 22.46
N MET A 104 10.90 4.32 22.14
CA MET A 104 10.65 4.96 20.84
C MET A 104 11.10 4.11 19.66
N PRO A 105 12.27 3.44 19.67
CA PRO A 105 12.66 2.55 18.57
C PRO A 105 11.67 1.41 18.36
N LEU A 106 11.08 0.87 19.43
CA LEU A 106 10.10 -0.21 19.35
C LEU A 106 8.74 0.29 18.80
N ILE A 107 8.30 1.44 19.29
CA ILE A 107 7.01 2.04 18.92
C ILE A 107 7.03 2.56 17.48
N THR A 108 8.16 3.13 17.04
CA THR A 108 8.30 3.71 15.70
C THR A 108 8.83 2.71 14.67
N ALA A 109 9.20 1.49 15.08
CA ALA A 109 9.67 0.47 14.16
C ALA A 109 8.59 0.08 13.14
N ASN A 110 8.94 0.19 11.87
CA ASN A 110 8.13 -0.36 10.78
C ASN A 110 8.17 -1.91 10.79
N ALA A 111 7.36 -2.55 9.95
CA ALA A 111 7.25 -4.01 9.93
C ALA A 111 8.59 -4.71 9.66
N ASP A 112 9.44 -4.13 8.81
CA ASP A 112 10.74 -4.73 8.46
C ASP A 112 11.77 -4.55 9.57
N GLN A 113 11.78 -3.39 10.24
CA GLN A 113 12.60 -3.14 11.44
C GLN A 113 12.23 -4.07 12.59
N ARG A 114 10.93 -4.35 12.79
CA ARG A 114 10.47 -5.33 13.79
C ARG A 114 10.91 -6.76 13.45
N ARG A 115 10.85 -7.16 12.17
CA ARG A 115 11.37 -8.48 11.73
C ARG A 115 12.88 -8.61 11.88
N ALA A 116 13.64 -7.55 11.61
CA ALA A 116 15.09 -7.54 11.80
C ALA A 116 15.47 -7.65 13.29
N ALA A 117 14.76 -6.93 14.17
CA ALA A 117 14.95 -7.00 15.62
C ALA A 117 14.61 -8.39 16.19
N SER A 118 13.56 -9.07 15.70
CA SER A 118 13.24 -10.44 16.13
C SER A 118 14.21 -11.51 15.61
N SER A 119 15.03 -11.17 14.61
CA SER A 119 16.00 -12.09 13.99
C SER A 119 17.37 -12.03 14.66
N THR A 120 17.58 -11.11 15.61
CA THR A 120 18.87 -10.92 16.31
C THR A 120 18.77 -11.48 17.74
N PRO A 121 19.53 -12.51 18.12
CA PRO A 121 19.53 -13.04 19.49
C PRO A 121 20.13 -12.05 20.50
N PRO A 122 19.80 -12.15 21.81
CA PRO A 122 20.09 -11.14 22.83
C PRO A 122 21.56 -11.05 23.31
N ASP A 123 22.52 -11.64 22.59
CA ASP A 123 23.93 -11.76 23.05
C ASP A 123 24.94 -10.94 22.23
N SER A 124 24.62 -9.67 21.95
CA SER A 124 25.58 -8.71 21.40
C SER A 124 25.68 -7.44 22.24
N GLN A 125 25.48 -7.55 23.56
CA GLN A 125 25.90 -6.52 24.51
C GLN A 125 27.33 -6.87 24.97
N THR A 126 28.32 -6.41 24.20
CA THR A 126 29.71 -6.42 24.66
C THR A 126 29.79 -5.54 25.91
N PRO A 127 30.27 -6.04 27.06
CA PRO A 127 30.44 -5.21 28.25
C PRO A 127 31.49 -4.13 27.97
N PRO A 128 31.38 -2.93 28.59
CA PRO A 128 32.37 -1.89 28.42
C PRO A 128 33.73 -2.41 28.93
N SER A 129 34.71 -2.45 28.04
CA SER A 129 36.11 -2.69 28.41
C SER A 129 36.54 -1.60 29.38
N SER A 130 36.74 -1.99 30.63
CA SER A 130 37.42 -1.15 31.62
C SER A 130 38.88 -1.01 31.20
N LYS A 131 39.36 0.24 31.13
CA LYS A 131 40.78 0.56 31.11
C LYS A 131 41.04 1.68 32.10
#